data_AF-A0A2Z5N5K7-F1
#
_entry.id   AF-A0A2Z5N5K7-F1
#
_cell.length_a   1.000
_cell.length_b   1.000
_cell.length_c   1.000
_cell.angle_alpha   90.00
_cell.angle_beta   90.00
_cell.angle_gamma   90.00
#
_symmetry.space_group_name_H-M   'P 1'
#
loop_
_entity.id
_entity.type
_entity.pdbx_description
1 polymer ?
#
loop_
_entity_poly.entity_id
_entity_poly.type
_entity_poly.pdbx_seq_one_letter_code
_entity_poly.pdbx_strand_id
1 'polypeptide(L)'
;MTSVGSRSAITVILHEHDQLSTVIEGMRRFVHLLVAGAPVSGLMVFRAMLYYIREYPQQVHHPKEDRYLFRPLRERTNEFDSVLDELESQHDRGDMKLRNLEHALTRYELKGASALRTLGALMDDYAEFYADHRCLEETLILPAAKRLLTLEDWAEIDAAFGANRDPFDGAKLEHDLGKLLSMIVNTIPDEES
;
A
#
# COMPACT_ATOMS: atom_id res chain seq x y z
N MET A 1 0.83 -35.51 -4.31
CA MET A 1 1.22 -34.35 -3.48
C MET A 1 1.68 -33.26 -4.44
N THR A 2 0.75 -32.43 -4.89
CA THR A 2 1.06 -31.27 -5.73
C THR A 2 1.70 -30.21 -4.84
N SER A 3 2.98 -29.95 -5.06
CA SER A 3 3.66 -28.77 -4.53
C SER A 3 2.87 -27.56 -5.02
N VAL A 4 2.20 -26.84 -4.13
CA VAL A 4 1.83 -25.44 -4.40
C VAL A 4 3.16 -24.75 -4.66
N GLY A 5 3.42 -24.38 -5.92
CA GLY A 5 4.63 -23.66 -6.26
C GLY A 5 4.68 -22.38 -5.44
N SER A 6 5.80 -22.11 -4.77
CA SER A 6 5.99 -20.83 -4.07
C SER A 6 5.70 -19.71 -5.08
N ARG A 7 4.78 -18.81 -4.74
CA ARG A 7 4.52 -17.63 -5.58
C ARG A 7 5.80 -16.80 -5.58
N SER A 8 6.28 -16.39 -6.76
CA SER A 8 7.43 -15.48 -6.83
C SER A 8 7.09 -14.19 -6.08
N ALA A 9 8.02 -13.69 -5.27
CA ALA A 9 7.89 -12.45 -4.53
C ALA A 9 7.47 -11.28 -5.43
N ILE A 10 7.95 -11.25 -6.67
CA ILE A 10 7.56 -10.20 -7.64
C ILE A 10 6.07 -10.26 -7.94
N THR A 11 5.50 -11.46 -8.10
CA THR A 11 4.06 -11.62 -8.28
C THR A 11 3.29 -11.22 -7.02
N VAL A 12 3.85 -11.45 -5.85
CA VAL A 12 3.25 -11.02 -4.57
C VAL A 12 3.25 -9.50 -4.46
N ILE A 13 4.40 -8.85 -4.63
CA ILE A 13 4.57 -7.39 -4.60
C ILE A 13 3.59 -6.72 -5.57
N LEU A 14 3.58 -7.13 -6.84
CA LEU A 14 2.68 -6.55 -7.85
C LEU A 14 1.20 -6.73 -7.52
N HIS A 15 0.84 -7.83 -6.85
CA HIS A 15 -0.53 -8.04 -6.40
C HIS A 15 -0.88 -7.16 -5.19
N GLU A 16 0.04 -7.01 -4.24
CA GLU A 16 -0.12 -6.11 -3.08
C GLU A 16 -0.26 -4.66 -3.53
N HIS A 17 0.51 -4.25 -4.53
CA HIS A 17 0.44 -2.96 -5.21
C HIS A 17 -0.92 -2.68 -5.85
N ASP A 18 -1.48 -3.65 -6.57
CA ASP A 18 -2.80 -3.56 -7.19
C ASP A 18 -3.92 -3.45 -6.14
N GLN A 19 -3.83 -4.25 -5.08
CA GLN A 19 -4.76 -4.19 -3.96
C GLN A 19 -4.73 -2.83 -3.26
N LEU A 20 -3.53 -2.31 -2.99
CA LEU A 20 -3.37 -0.99 -2.37
C LEU A 20 -3.89 0.13 -3.27
N SER A 21 -3.63 0.05 -4.58
CA SER A 21 -4.15 0.99 -5.57
C SER A 21 -5.68 1.02 -5.57
N THR A 22 -6.32 -0.16 -5.51
CA THR A 22 -7.78 -0.28 -5.43
C THR A 22 -8.34 0.39 -4.17
N VAL A 23 -7.70 0.20 -3.01
CA VAL A 23 -8.11 0.86 -1.76
C VAL A 23 -7.96 2.37 -1.85
N ILE A 24 -6.82 2.86 -2.37
CA ILE A 24 -6.52 4.29 -2.47
C ILE A 24 -7.46 4.99 -3.45
N GLU A 25 -7.78 4.37 -4.59
CA GLU A 25 -8.74 4.93 -5.53
C GLU A 25 -10.16 4.94 -4.95
N GLY A 26 -10.53 3.88 -4.21
CA GLY A 26 -11.76 3.86 -3.43
C GLY A 26 -11.87 5.00 -2.42
N MET A 27 -10.77 5.29 -1.69
CA MET A 27 -10.68 6.44 -0.78
C MET A 27 -10.80 7.77 -1.52
N ARG A 28 -10.11 7.92 -2.65
CA ARG A 28 -10.14 9.14 -3.47
C ARG A 28 -11.56 9.43 -3.94
N ARG A 29 -12.23 8.44 -4.53
CA ARG A 29 -13.62 8.52 -4.96
C ARG A 29 -14.55 8.86 -3.81
N PHE A 30 -14.38 8.22 -2.65
CA PHE A 30 -15.17 8.51 -1.45
C PHE A 30 -15.09 10.00 -1.06
N VAL A 31 -13.87 10.56 -1.03
CA VAL A 31 -13.66 11.97 -0.68
C VAL A 31 -14.21 12.90 -1.76
N HIS A 32 -14.08 12.57 -3.04
CA HIS A 32 -14.67 13.35 -4.13
C HIS A 32 -16.20 13.38 -4.06
N LEU A 33 -16.85 12.26 -3.76
CA LEU A 33 -18.30 12.19 -3.52
C LEU A 33 -18.71 13.06 -2.33
N LEU A 34 -17.96 13.00 -1.22
CA LEU A 34 -18.19 13.88 -0.07
C LEU A 34 -18.08 15.36 -0.43
N VAL A 35 -17.06 15.75 -1.19
CA VAL A 35 -16.85 17.13 -1.67
C VAL A 35 -18.00 17.58 -2.58
N ALA A 36 -18.52 16.69 -3.42
CA ALA A 36 -19.66 16.95 -4.29
C ALA A 36 -21.01 16.99 -3.56
N GLY A 37 -21.06 16.66 -2.26
CA GLY A 37 -22.30 16.55 -1.50
C GLY A 37 -23.15 15.33 -1.88
N ALA A 38 -22.56 14.35 -2.57
CA ALA A 38 -23.21 13.12 -2.95
C ALA A 38 -23.30 12.15 -1.74
N PRO A 39 -24.27 11.22 -1.73
CA PRO A 39 -24.33 10.19 -0.71
C PRO A 39 -23.07 9.31 -0.78
N VAL A 40 -22.52 8.98 0.37
CA VAL A 40 -21.40 8.05 0.50
C VAL A 40 -21.75 6.91 1.46
N SER A 41 -21.07 5.78 1.32
CA SER A 41 -21.02 4.74 2.35
C SER A 41 -20.60 5.37 3.69
N GLY A 42 -21.01 4.81 4.83
CA GLY A 42 -20.70 5.42 6.14
C GLY A 42 -19.20 5.66 6.34
N LEU A 43 -18.82 6.73 7.08
CA LEU A 43 -17.43 7.11 7.34
C LEU A 43 -16.55 5.99 7.92
N MET A 44 -17.17 5.00 8.56
CA MET A 44 -16.48 3.79 9.04
C MET A 44 -15.75 3.02 7.94
N VAL A 45 -16.24 3.03 6.70
CA VAL A 45 -15.59 2.38 5.56
C VAL A 45 -14.27 3.09 5.22
N PHE A 46 -14.28 4.42 5.21
CA PHE A 46 -13.05 5.20 4.99
C PHE A 46 -12.05 5.00 6.14
N ARG A 47 -12.53 4.90 7.39
CA ARG A 47 -11.67 4.54 8.54
C ARG A 47 -11.08 3.14 8.42
N ALA A 48 -11.86 2.18 7.92
CA ALA A 48 -11.37 0.83 7.64
C ALA A 48 -10.28 0.82 6.56
N MET A 49 -10.42 1.64 5.50
CA MET A 49 -9.38 1.80 4.47
C MET A 49 -8.10 2.40 5.06
N LEU A 50 -8.20 3.49 5.83
CA LEU A 50 -7.04 4.08 6.51
C LEU A 50 -6.34 3.08 7.43
N TYR A 51 -7.11 2.30 8.20
CA TYR A 51 -6.59 1.25 9.06
C TYR A 51 -5.89 0.15 8.26
N TYR A 52 -6.48 -0.32 7.17
CA TYR A 52 -5.83 -1.31 6.29
C TYR A 52 -4.48 -0.82 5.79
N ILE A 53 -4.40 0.43 5.32
CA ILE A 53 -3.14 1.03 4.84
C ILE A 53 -2.10 1.16 5.97
N ARG A 54 -2.55 1.52 7.17
CA ARG A 54 -1.67 1.61 8.34
C ARG A 54 -1.11 0.24 8.71
N GLU A 55 -1.94 -0.80 8.74
CA GLU A 55 -1.53 -2.10 9.26
C GLU A 55 -0.79 -2.97 8.23
N TYR A 56 -1.11 -2.84 6.94
CA TYR A 56 -0.52 -3.71 5.92
C TYR A 56 0.65 -3.04 5.17
N PRO A 57 0.43 -2.04 4.30
CA PRO A 57 1.50 -1.35 3.59
C PRO A 57 2.63 -0.87 4.51
N GLN A 58 2.28 -0.11 5.55
CA GLN A 58 3.27 0.59 6.38
C GLN A 58 4.02 -0.35 7.35
N GLN A 59 3.38 -1.40 7.87
CA GLN A 59 4.00 -2.26 8.91
C GLN A 59 4.48 -3.62 8.37
N VAL A 60 4.02 -4.02 7.18
CA VAL A 60 4.32 -5.34 6.61
C VAL A 60 5.03 -5.23 5.28
N HIS A 61 4.43 -4.57 4.29
CA HIS A 61 4.94 -4.54 2.92
C HIS A 61 6.24 -3.72 2.80
N HIS A 62 6.23 -2.42 3.13
CA HIS A 62 7.42 -1.58 3.03
C HIS A 62 8.61 -2.12 3.84
N PRO A 63 8.45 -2.60 5.09
CA PRO A 63 9.56 -3.22 5.81
C PRO A 63 10.10 -4.51 5.18
N LYS A 64 9.29 -5.24 4.40
CA LYS A 64 9.78 -6.39 3.62
C LYS A 64 10.62 -5.92 2.43
N GLU A 65 10.20 -4.88 1.73
CA GLU A 65 10.94 -4.32 0.61
C GLU A 65 12.30 -3.77 1.05
N ASP A 66 12.31 -2.91 2.08
CA ASP A 66 13.55 -2.34 2.63
C ASP A 66 14.56 -3.44 3.01
N ARG A 67 14.07 -4.46 3.73
CA ARG A 67 14.92 -5.49 4.32
C ARG A 67 15.38 -6.54 3.32
N TYR A 68 14.48 -7.02 2.47
CA TYR A 68 14.73 -8.21 1.64
C TYR A 68 14.97 -7.85 0.18
N LEU A 69 14.44 -6.75 -0.34
CA LEU A 69 14.61 -6.36 -1.73
C LEU A 69 15.69 -5.28 -1.89
N PHE A 70 15.56 -4.16 -1.19
CA PHE A 70 16.41 -2.98 -1.39
C PHE A 70 17.83 -3.23 -0.87
N ARG A 71 17.96 -3.78 0.34
CA ARG A 71 19.28 -4.07 0.92
C ARG A 71 20.13 -4.99 0.03
N PRO A 72 19.67 -6.18 -0.41
CA PRO A 72 20.49 -7.01 -1.30
C PRO A 72 20.81 -6.33 -2.63
N LEU A 73 19.90 -5.49 -3.15
CA LEU A 73 20.17 -4.75 -4.39
C LEU A 73 21.33 -3.75 -4.22
N ARG A 74 21.40 -3.03 -3.09
CA ARG A 74 22.52 -2.14 -2.74
C ARG A 74 23.84 -2.89 -2.59
N GLU A 75 23.80 -4.15 -2.12
CA GLU A 75 24.99 -4.99 -2.02
C GLU A 75 25.54 -5.42 -3.40
N ARG A 76 24.71 -5.37 -4.46
CA ARG A 76 25.10 -5.74 -5.84
C ARG A 76 25.49 -4.56 -6.73
N THR A 77 24.95 -3.36 -6.49
CA THR A 77 25.19 -2.18 -7.34
C THR A 77 24.97 -0.86 -6.61
N ASN A 78 25.60 0.21 -7.09
CA ASN A 78 25.33 1.59 -6.70
C ASN A 78 24.50 2.38 -7.75
N GLU A 79 24.14 1.73 -8.86
CA GLU A 79 23.40 2.35 -9.99
C GLU A 79 22.05 2.96 -9.54
N PHE A 80 21.42 2.37 -8.52
CA PHE A 80 20.07 2.73 -8.07
C PHE A 80 20.04 3.40 -6.69
N ASP A 81 21.19 3.76 -6.11
CA ASP A 81 21.25 4.29 -4.74
C ASP A 81 20.31 5.47 -4.53
N SER A 82 20.29 6.44 -5.45
CA SER A 82 19.40 7.61 -5.34
C SER A 82 17.91 7.25 -5.42
N VAL A 83 17.56 6.20 -6.17
CA VAL A 83 16.16 5.75 -6.28
C VAL A 83 15.75 5.01 -5.00
N LEU A 84 16.64 4.16 -4.48
CA LEU A 84 16.42 3.44 -3.23
C LEU A 84 16.34 4.39 -2.03
N ASP A 85 17.19 5.43 -1.99
CA ASP A 85 17.12 6.48 -0.96
C ASP A 85 15.79 7.24 -1.01
N GLU A 86 15.28 7.56 -2.21
CA GLU A 86 13.97 8.19 -2.36
C GLU A 86 12.84 7.25 -1.93
N LEU A 87 12.87 5.97 -2.31
CA LEU A 87 11.84 4.99 -1.92
C LEU A 87 11.77 4.79 -0.41
N GLU A 88 12.91 4.62 0.26
CA GLU A 88 13.00 4.55 1.73
C GLU A 88 12.45 5.85 2.37
N SER A 89 12.78 7.02 1.80
CA SER A 89 12.19 8.29 2.27
C SER A 89 10.68 8.38 2.01
N GLN A 90 10.20 7.79 0.92
CA GLN A 90 8.78 7.73 0.60
C GLN A 90 8.04 6.82 1.60
N HIS A 91 8.60 5.70 2.04
CA HIS A 91 8.01 4.89 3.11
C HIS A 91 7.69 5.73 4.36
N ASP A 92 8.66 6.53 4.82
CA ASP A 92 8.46 7.44 5.97
C ASP A 92 7.43 8.55 5.70
N ARG A 93 7.51 9.18 4.52
CA ARG A 93 6.59 10.25 4.11
C ARG A 93 5.16 9.73 3.94
N GLY A 94 4.98 8.47 3.53
CA GLY A 94 3.69 7.80 3.38
C GLY A 94 2.92 7.75 4.69
N ASP A 95 3.55 7.29 5.77
CA ASP A 95 2.92 7.23 7.11
C ASP A 95 2.58 8.65 7.63
N MET A 96 3.42 9.65 7.36
CA MET A 96 3.09 11.04 7.68
C MET A 96 1.87 11.55 6.91
N LYS A 97 1.78 11.30 5.60
CA LYS A 97 0.62 11.71 4.80
C LYS A 97 -0.65 10.99 5.23
N LEU A 98 -0.56 9.70 5.59
CA LEU A 98 -1.68 8.92 6.12
C LEU A 98 -2.22 9.51 7.43
N ARG A 99 -1.34 9.91 8.36
CA ARG A 99 -1.76 10.65 9.58
C ARG A 99 -2.45 11.97 9.26
N ASN A 100 -1.98 12.70 8.24
CA ASN A 100 -2.62 13.94 7.83
C ASN A 100 -4.03 13.70 7.29
N LEU A 101 -4.26 12.61 6.56
CA LEU A 101 -5.60 12.19 6.14
C LEU A 101 -6.52 11.84 7.32
N GLU A 102 -6.03 11.06 8.30
CA GLU A 102 -6.77 10.74 9.52
C GLU A 102 -7.19 12.00 10.29
N HIS A 103 -6.27 12.97 10.42
CA HIS A 103 -6.56 14.26 11.04
C HIS A 103 -7.56 15.09 10.23
N ALA A 104 -7.45 15.10 8.90
CA ALA A 104 -8.38 15.82 8.04
C ALA A 104 -9.79 15.21 8.09
N LEU A 105 -9.90 13.89 8.10
CA LEU A 105 -11.17 13.19 8.30
C LEU A 105 -11.80 13.55 9.66
N THR A 106 -11.01 13.53 10.73
CA THR A 106 -11.48 13.92 12.07
C THR A 106 -11.96 15.37 12.10
N ARG A 107 -11.28 16.28 11.40
CA ARG A 107 -11.73 17.67 11.26
C ARG A 107 -13.05 17.78 10.50
N TYR A 108 -13.25 16.97 9.46
CA TYR A 108 -14.52 16.90 8.75
C TYR A 108 -15.65 16.40 9.64
N GLU A 109 -15.44 15.36 10.43
CA GLU A 109 -16.45 14.85 11.37
C GLU A 109 -16.88 15.91 12.40
N LEU A 110 -15.95 16.75 12.86
CA LEU A 110 -16.22 17.77 13.88
C LEU A 110 -16.73 19.10 13.32
N LYS A 111 -16.26 19.52 12.14
CA LYS A 111 -16.52 20.85 11.55
C LYS A 111 -17.38 20.82 10.29
N GLY A 112 -17.77 19.64 9.82
CA GLY A 112 -18.57 19.43 8.63
C GLY A 112 -17.89 19.96 7.35
N ALA A 113 -18.73 20.42 6.42
CA ALA A 113 -18.33 20.78 5.05
C ALA A 113 -17.18 21.80 4.94
N SER A 114 -16.94 22.61 5.98
CA SER A 114 -15.84 23.58 6.01
C SER A 114 -14.44 22.93 5.89
N ALA A 115 -14.29 21.66 6.28
CA ALA A 115 -13.02 20.92 6.21
C ALA A 115 -12.84 20.10 4.92
N LEU A 116 -13.89 19.97 4.09
CA LEU A 116 -13.87 19.08 2.92
C LEU A 116 -12.83 19.47 1.88
N ARG A 117 -12.59 20.77 1.65
CA ARG A 117 -11.56 21.20 0.70
C ARG A 117 -10.16 20.72 1.08
N THR A 118 -9.82 20.77 2.37
CA THR A 118 -8.53 20.29 2.86
C THR A 118 -8.43 18.77 2.78
N LEU A 119 -9.51 18.05 3.14
CA LEU A 119 -9.54 16.60 3.01
C LEU A 119 -9.37 16.15 1.55
N GLY A 120 -10.08 16.79 0.61
CA GLY A 120 -9.94 16.56 -0.83
C GLY A 120 -8.51 16.74 -1.32
N ALA A 121 -7.90 17.90 -1.04
CA ALA A 121 -6.54 18.18 -1.47
C ALA A 121 -5.51 17.19 -0.91
N LEU A 122 -5.64 16.79 0.36
CA LEU A 122 -4.75 15.79 0.97
C LEU A 122 -4.97 14.39 0.37
N MET A 123 -6.20 14.06 -0.02
CA MET A 123 -6.50 12.76 -0.62
C MET A 123 -5.95 12.67 -2.04
N ASP A 124 -6.06 13.73 -2.84
CA ASP A 124 -5.45 13.79 -4.17
C ASP A 124 -3.91 13.71 -4.09
N ASP A 125 -3.29 14.48 -3.19
CA ASP A 125 -1.84 14.42 -2.94
C ASP A 125 -1.37 13.05 -2.45
N TYR A 126 -2.16 12.35 -1.63
CA TYR A 126 -1.83 10.99 -1.19
C TYR A 126 -1.92 9.95 -2.33
N ALA A 127 -2.94 10.07 -3.17
CA ALA A 127 -3.13 9.16 -4.30
C ALA A 127 -2.02 9.32 -5.36
N GLU A 128 -1.64 10.57 -5.68
CA GLU A 128 -0.54 10.86 -6.60
C GLU A 128 0.80 10.35 -6.04
N PHE A 129 1.07 10.66 -4.76
CA PHE A 129 2.26 10.18 -4.07
C PHE A 129 2.43 8.66 -4.14
N TYR A 130 1.37 7.90 -3.89
CA TYR A 130 1.45 6.44 -3.94
C TYR A 130 1.57 5.89 -5.37
N ALA A 131 0.95 6.55 -6.35
CA ALA A 131 1.12 6.18 -7.75
C ALA A 131 2.58 6.37 -8.22
N ASP A 132 3.21 7.48 -7.85
CA ASP A 132 4.61 7.76 -8.17
C ASP A 132 5.56 6.78 -7.48
N HIS A 133 5.34 6.51 -6.19
CA HIS A 133 6.11 5.54 -5.40
C HIS A 133 6.15 4.17 -6.08
N ARG A 134 4.96 3.63 -6.35
CA ARG A 134 4.79 2.33 -6.99
C ARG A 134 5.39 2.29 -8.40
N CYS A 135 5.29 3.38 -9.14
CA CYS A 135 5.88 3.49 -10.48
C CYS A 135 7.41 3.33 -10.42
N LEU A 136 8.09 3.94 -9.46
CA LEU A 136 9.54 3.80 -9.29
C LEU A 136 9.92 2.34 -8.99
N GLU A 137 9.18 1.69 -8.10
CA GLU A 137 9.44 0.28 -7.75
C GLU A 137 9.25 -0.64 -8.95
N GLU A 138 8.10 -0.54 -9.62
CA GLU A 138 7.72 -1.46 -10.68
C GLU A 138 8.53 -1.28 -11.97
N THR A 139 8.94 -0.05 -12.27
CA THR A 139 9.61 0.26 -13.55
C THR A 139 11.13 0.31 -13.42
N LEU A 140 11.69 0.55 -12.23
CA LEU A 140 13.13 0.65 -12.02
C LEU A 140 13.66 -0.47 -11.10
N ILE A 141 13.10 -0.61 -9.89
CA ILE A 141 13.68 -1.49 -8.87
C ILE A 141 13.40 -2.96 -9.16
N LEU A 142 12.16 -3.37 -9.45
CA LEU A 142 11.85 -4.76 -9.74
C LEU A 142 12.61 -5.29 -10.98
N PRO A 143 12.74 -4.53 -12.09
CA PRO A 143 13.59 -4.93 -13.22
C PRO A 143 15.07 -5.02 -12.86
N ALA A 144 15.59 -4.08 -12.06
CA ALA A 144 16.98 -4.11 -11.60
C ALA A 144 17.26 -5.34 -10.72
N ALA A 145 16.36 -5.63 -9.77
CA ALA A 145 16.44 -6.79 -8.90
C ALA A 145 16.47 -8.10 -9.72
N LYS A 146 15.58 -8.24 -10.71
CA LYS A 146 15.57 -9.42 -11.62
C LYS A 146 16.90 -9.61 -12.35
N ARG A 147 17.57 -8.52 -12.71
CA ARG A 147 18.82 -8.53 -13.48
C ARG A 147 20.04 -8.80 -12.61
N LEU A 148 20.05 -8.32 -11.37
CA LEU A 148 21.26 -8.23 -10.54
C LEU A 148 21.28 -9.19 -9.36
N LEU A 149 20.12 -9.60 -8.84
CA LEU A 149 20.05 -10.52 -7.72
C LEU A 149 20.27 -11.96 -8.15
N THR A 150 20.93 -12.72 -7.28
CA THR A 150 21.25 -14.12 -7.46
C THR A 150 20.08 -15.02 -7.08
N LEU A 151 20.18 -16.31 -7.40
CA LEU A 151 19.18 -17.30 -6.99
C LEU A 151 19.07 -17.44 -5.46
N GLU A 152 20.17 -17.23 -4.73
CA GLU A 152 20.19 -17.28 -3.27
C GLU A 152 19.44 -16.08 -2.68
N ASP A 153 19.71 -14.87 -3.20
CA ASP A 153 18.97 -13.65 -2.83
C ASP A 153 17.46 -13.86 -3.06
N TRP A 154 17.08 -14.37 -4.24
CA TRP A 154 15.68 -14.63 -4.57
C TRP A 154 15.02 -15.70 -3.70
N ALA A 155 15.76 -16.72 -3.25
CA ALA A 155 15.21 -17.71 -2.34
C ALA A 155 14.83 -17.09 -0.98
N GLU A 156 15.63 -16.16 -0.46
CA GLU A 156 15.31 -15.42 0.76
C GLU A 156 14.12 -14.47 0.56
N ILE A 157 14.06 -13.77 -0.58
CA ILE A 157 12.97 -12.85 -0.91
C ILE A 157 11.65 -13.61 -1.09
N ASP A 158 11.65 -14.69 -1.88
CA ASP A 158 10.48 -15.54 -2.08
C ASP A 158 9.99 -16.14 -0.75
N ALA A 159 10.90 -16.51 0.15
CA ALA A 159 10.52 -16.96 1.48
C ALA A 159 9.90 -15.82 2.32
N ALA A 160 10.43 -14.60 2.28
CA ALA A 160 9.91 -13.48 3.05
C ALA A 160 8.54 -12.97 2.56
N PHE A 161 8.32 -12.98 1.24
CA PHE A 161 7.04 -12.58 0.63
C PHE A 161 6.04 -13.74 0.54
N GLY A 162 6.50 -14.99 0.45
CA GLY A 162 5.66 -16.18 0.45
C GLY A 162 5.28 -16.72 1.84
N ALA A 163 6.05 -16.38 2.88
CA ALA A 163 5.67 -16.68 4.25
C ALA A 163 4.55 -15.74 4.70
N ASN A 164 3.36 -16.29 4.90
CA ASN A 164 2.45 -15.72 5.90
C ASN A 164 3.22 -15.70 7.22
N ARG A 165 3.45 -14.51 7.79
CA ARG A 165 4.24 -14.36 9.03
C ARG A 165 3.73 -15.30 10.12
N ASP A 166 4.65 -15.77 10.97
CA ASP A 166 4.50 -16.52 12.24
C ASP A 166 3.08 -17.05 12.59
N PRO A 167 2.87 -18.37 12.76
CA PRO A 167 1.55 -18.99 12.97
C PRO A 167 0.73 -18.46 14.14
N PHE A 168 1.31 -17.67 15.05
CA PHE A 168 0.61 -17.15 16.21
C PHE A 168 0.18 -15.67 16.11
N ASP A 169 0.71 -14.88 15.18
CA ASP A 169 0.38 -13.43 15.09
C ASP A 169 0.22 -12.92 13.64
N GLY A 170 1.07 -13.37 12.71
CA GLY A 170 1.08 -12.87 11.33
C GLY A 170 -0.01 -13.44 10.44
N ALA A 171 -0.21 -14.77 10.46
CA ALA A 171 -1.19 -15.43 9.61
C ALA A 171 -2.65 -15.04 9.94
N LYS A 172 -2.92 -14.76 11.23
CA LYS A 172 -4.24 -14.27 11.66
C LYS A 172 -4.47 -12.83 11.23
N LEU A 173 -3.47 -11.96 11.39
CA LEU A 173 -3.53 -10.57 10.96
C LEU A 173 -3.73 -10.45 9.45
N GLU A 174 -2.95 -11.17 8.63
CA GLU A 174 -3.11 -11.18 7.18
C GLU A 174 -4.49 -11.70 6.74
N HIS A 175 -5.01 -12.74 7.40
CA HIS A 175 -6.36 -13.24 7.12
C HIS A 175 -7.44 -12.21 7.46
N ASP A 176 -7.33 -11.55 8.61
CA ASP A 176 -8.29 -10.53 9.04
C ASP A 176 -8.20 -9.27 8.17
N LEU A 177 -7.00 -8.88 7.73
CA LEU A 177 -6.79 -7.81 6.75
C LEU A 177 -7.29 -8.19 5.35
N GLY A 178 -7.19 -9.46 4.95
CA GLY A 178 -7.78 -9.96 3.71
C GLY A 178 -9.32 -9.91 3.72
N LYS A 179 -9.95 -10.22 4.85
CA LYS A 179 -11.40 -10.01 5.04
C LYS A 179 -11.75 -8.53 5.02
N LEU A 180 -10.95 -7.69 5.68
CA LEU A 180 -11.15 -6.25 5.70
C LEU A 180 -11.09 -5.65 4.30
N LEU A 181 -10.08 -6.04 3.52
CA LEU A 181 -9.94 -5.66 2.12
C LEU A 181 -11.15 -6.12 1.30
N SER A 182 -11.57 -7.38 1.48
CA SER A 182 -12.77 -7.90 0.80
C SER A 182 -14.02 -7.09 1.14
N MET A 183 -14.20 -6.71 2.41
CA MET A 183 -15.30 -5.84 2.84
C MET A 183 -15.19 -4.45 2.21
N ILE A 184 -14.00 -3.85 2.21
CA ILE A 184 -13.72 -2.53 1.61
C ILE A 184 -14.11 -2.54 0.13
N VAL A 185 -13.56 -3.48 -0.64
CA VAL A 185 -13.78 -3.58 -2.10
C VAL A 185 -15.27 -3.74 -2.41
N ASN A 186 -15.99 -4.60 -1.67
CA ASN A 186 -17.42 -4.81 -1.87
C ASN A 186 -18.30 -3.62 -1.42
N THR A 187 -17.73 -2.62 -0.75
CA THR A 187 -18.47 -1.45 -0.24
C THR A 187 -18.14 -0.16 -1.01
N ILE A 188 -17.07 -0.17 -1.82
CA ILE A 188 -16.81 0.93 -2.76
C ILE A 188 -17.90 0.86 -3.83
N PRO A 189 -18.68 1.93 -4.06
CA PRO A 189 -19.72 1.91 -5.09
C PRO A 189 -19.08 1.65 -6.47
N ASP A 190 -19.72 0.82 -7.31
CA ASP A 190 -19.27 0.56 -8.69
C ASP A 190 -19.30 1.83 -9.53
N GLU A 191 -18.45 1.92 -10.57
CA GLU A 191 -18.65 2.94 -11.61
C GLU A 191 -20.03 2.73 -12.24
N GLU A 192 -20.93 3.73 -12.16
CA GLU A 192 -22.01 3.78 -13.16
C GLU A 192 -21.32 4.09 -14.50
N SER A 193 -21.23 3.06 -15.35
CA SER A 193 -20.82 3.16 -16.75
C SER A 193 -21.81 3.99 -17.57
#